data_AF-A0A945USG0-F1
#
_entry.id   AF-A0A945USG0-F1
#
_cell.length_a   1.000
_cell.length_b   1.000
_cell.length_c   1.000
_cell.angle_alpha   90.00
_cell.angle_beta   90.00
_cell.angle_gamma   90.00
#
_symmetry.space_group_name_H-M   'P 1'
#
loop_
_entity.id
_entity.type
_entity.pdbx_description
1 polymer ?
#
loop_
_entity_poly.entity_id
_entity_poly.type
_entity_poly.pdbx_seq_one_letter_code
_entity_poly.pdbx_strand_id
1 'polypeptide(L)'
;MKSAFPPLETARTLATVYGHEFSAQPLTYPHGVALSGRLRLAAIEGEGTAVGQDIARLIEPVVQDPGAIPDAGPCLSVACFADELFGVTEEERHRDFLITMADRFLARALFDDDVRVEDFFFGGTLLGRAHRLTGQAAYADALMDYLGAVDTQQPNGLFWHCHASPYFWGRGNAFAALGMAEALEYVPAHPRRDELVARHCSHLEALAKFQDVSGMWRQIIDDGGTYLEHSATTMIGYTIARGIAGGWLEPGRWRPVAQRAWEGAAARIGGNGELEHV
;
A
#
# COMPACT_ATOMS: atom_id res chain seq x y z
N MET A 1 26.59 -7.76 -1.43
CA MET A 1 27.01 -6.39 -1.82
C MET A 1 25.99 -5.45 -1.16
N LYS A 2 26.39 -4.59 -0.22
CA LYS A 2 25.45 -3.62 0.36
C LYS A 2 24.99 -2.69 -0.78
N SER A 3 23.69 -2.45 -0.91
CA SER A 3 23.21 -1.41 -1.82
C SER A 3 23.94 -0.10 -1.51
N ALA A 4 24.55 0.47 -2.54
CA ALA A 4 25.49 1.59 -2.42
C ALA A 4 24.81 2.96 -2.37
N PHE A 5 23.48 3.02 -2.46
CA PHE A 5 22.77 4.27 -2.71
C PHE A 5 21.86 4.70 -1.54
N PRO A 6 21.86 5.97 -1.15
CA PRO A 6 20.89 6.54 -0.22
C PRO A 6 19.44 6.36 -0.71
N PRO A 7 18.44 6.35 0.19
CA PRO A 7 17.04 6.13 -0.18
C PRO A 7 16.51 6.99 -1.32
N LEU A 8 16.87 8.28 -1.35
CA LEU A 8 16.44 9.20 -2.39
C LEU A 8 17.05 8.87 -3.76
N GLU A 9 18.30 8.42 -3.80
CA GLU A 9 18.96 8.03 -5.05
C GLU A 9 18.37 6.72 -5.59
N THR A 10 18.09 5.75 -4.73
CA THR A 10 17.33 4.55 -5.11
C THR A 10 15.94 4.90 -5.66
N ALA A 11 15.23 5.83 -5.04
CA ALA A 11 13.92 6.28 -5.53
C ALA A 11 14.01 6.88 -6.94
N ARG A 12 15.04 7.70 -7.21
CA ARG A 12 15.31 8.23 -8.56
C ARG A 12 15.54 7.12 -9.58
N THR A 13 16.40 6.15 -9.25
CA THR A 13 16.66 5.01 -10.15
C THR A 13 15.37 4.25 -10.46
N LEU A 14 14.57 3.91 -9.45
CA LEU A 14 13.30 3.22 -9.64
C LEU A 14 12.31 4.05 -10.47
N ALA A 15 12.26 5.37 -10.27
CA ALA A 15 11.39 6.27 -11.02
C ALA A 15 11.78 6.42 -12.49
N THR A 16 12.99 6.02 -12.91
CA THR A 16 13.32 5.92 -14.34
C THR A 16 12.78 4.67 -15.02
N VAL A 17 12.41 3.64 -14.25
CA VAL A 17 11.98 2.33 -14.75
C VAL A 17 10.47 2.16 -14.64
N TYR A 18 9.89 2.50 -13.50
CA TYR A 18 8.51 2.19 -13.16
C TYR A 18 7.57 3.38 -13.33
N GLY A 19 6.33 3.11 -13.75
CA GLY A 19 5.27 4.12 -13.86
C GLY A 19 5.28 4.92 -15.16
N HIS A 20 5.91 4.41 -16.23
CA HIS A 20 5.94 5.05 -17.56
C HIS A 20 5.06 4.35 -18.61
N GLU A 21 4.49 3.20 -18.27
CA GLU A 21 3.54 2.47 -19.10
C GLU A 21 2.23 2.27 -18.32
N PHE A 22 1.10 2.55 -18.98
CA PHE A 22 -0.23 2.44 -18.38
C PHE A 22 -1.26 1.92 -19.41
N SER A 23 -0.80 1.07 -20.31
CA SER A 23 -1.60 0.46 -21.38
C SER A 23 -1.77 -1.05 -21.24
N ALA A 24 -0.93 -1.71 -20.45
CA ALA A 24 -0.98 -3.16 -20.25
C ALA A 24 -2.24 -3.55 -19.47
N GLN A 25 -3.10 -4.37 -20.09
CA GLN A 25 -4.33 -4.86 -19.48
C GLN A 25 -4.15 -6.29 -18.93
N PRO A 26 -4.77 -6.62 -17.77
CA PRO A 26 -5.55 -5.73 -16.93
C PRO A 26 -4.67 -4.78 -16.11
N LEU A 27 -5.08 -3.51 -16.05
CA LEU A 27 -4.49 -2.56 -15.11
C LEU A 27 -4.85 -2.93 -13.68
N THR A 28 -3.85 -2.93 -12.81
CA THR A 28 -3.96 -3.35 -11.40
C THR A 28 -3.12 -2.44 -10.50
N TYR A 29 -3.33 -2.54 -9.19
CA TYR A 29 -2.69 -1.72 -8.17
C TYR A 29 -1.16 -1.51 -8.33
N PRO A 30 -0.32 -2.44 -8.84
CA PRO A 30 1.10 -2.15 -9.02
C PRO A 30 1.35 -0.99 -9.99
N HIS A 31 0.52 -0.85 -11.03
CA HIS A 31 0.58 0.28 -11.96
C HIS A 31 0.27 1.59 -11.22
N GLY A 32 -0.78 1.59 -10.39
CA GLY A 32 -1.16 2.74 -9.57
C GLY A 32 -0.10 3.12 -8.54
N VAL A 33 0.45 2.13 -7.83
CA VAL A 33 1.52 2.33 -6.84
C VAL A 33 2.78 2.90 -7.49
N ALA A 34 3.13 2.46 -8.71
CA ALA A 34 4.26 3.03 -9.45
C ALA A 34 4.04 4.52 -9.78
N LEU A 35 2.84 4.91 -10.20
CA LEU A 35 2.49 6.33 -10.45
C LEU A 35 2.52 7.16 -9.16
N SER A 36 1.95 6.63 -8.06
CA SER A 36 2.02 7.26 -6.73
C SER A 36 3.48 7.45 -6.29
N GLY A 37 4.35 6.48 -6.51
CA GLY A 37 5.79 6.58 -6.26
C GLY A 37 6.44 7.74 -7.01
N ARG A 38 6.15 7.90 -8.31
CA ARG A 38 6.64 9.01 -9.14
C ARG A 38 6.14 10.37 -8.61
N LEU A 39 4.85 10.49 -8.28
CA LEU A 39 4.26 11.72 -7.74
C LEU A 39 4.90 12.14 -6.41
N ARG A 40 5.11 11.17 -5.50
CA ARG A 40 5.71 11.43 -4.18
C ARG A 40 7.17 11.82 -4.28
N LEU A 41 7.94 11.20 -5.18
CA LEU A 41 9.31 11.62 -5.45
C LEU A 41 9.33 13.05 -5.99
N ALA A 42 8.49 13.35 -6.98
CA ALA A 42 8.40 14.70 -7.56
C ALA A 42 8.02 15.77 -6.53
N ALA A 43 7.15 15.43 -5.57
CA ALA A 43 6.80 16.32 -4.46
C ALA A 43 8.00 16.62 -3.54
N ILE A 44 8.88 15.64 -3.29
CA ILE A 44 10.10 15.83 -2.50
C ILE A 44 11.10 16.72 -3.25
N GLU A 45 11.18 16.59 -4.59
CA GLU A 45 12.18 17.27 -5.41
C GLU A 45 11.72 18.63 -5.96
N GLY A 46 10.46 19.00 -5.74
CA GLY A 46 9.88 20.23 -6.27
C GLY A 46 9.53 20.17 -7.77
N GLU A 47 9.38 18.97 -8.32
CA GLU A 47 9.06 18.71 -9.74
C GLU A 47 7.59 18.29 -9.96
N GLY A 48 6.75 18.46 -8.94
CA GLY A 48 5.36 17.98 -8.91
C GLY A 48 4.57 18.32 -10.18
N THR A 49 4.55 19.58 -10.62
CA THR A 49 3.77 20.01 -11.79
C THR A 49 4.16 19.29 -13.08
N ALA A 50 5.45 19.15 -13.36
CA ALA A 50 5.92 18.51 -14.59
C ALA A 50 5.58 17.02 -14.61
N VAL A 51 5.82 16.31 -13.50
CA VAL A 51 5.50 14.89 -13.37
C VAL A 51 3.98 14.66 -13.36
N GLY A 52 3.21 15.53 -12.72
CA GLY A 52 1.75 15.48 -12.72
C GLY A 52 1.16 15.60 -14.12
N GLN A 53 1.64 16.54 -14.94
CA GLN A 53 1.19 16.68 -16.33
C GLN A 53 1.56 15.48 -17.20
N ASP A 54 2.72 14.88 -16.96
CA ASP A 54 3.13 13.65 -17.64
C ASP A 54 2.21 12.48 -17.31
N ILE A 55 1.96 12.26 -16.02
CA ILE A 55 1.07 11.19 -15.55
C ILE A 55 -0.36 11.43 -16.04
N ALA A 56 -0.87 12.66 -16.01
CA ALA A 56 -2.20 13.00 -16.51
C ALA A 56 -2.39 12.61 -17.99
N ARG A 57 -1.38 12.82 -18.83
CA ARG A 57 -1.41 12.35 -20.23
C ARG A 57 -1.39 10.83 -20.35
N LEU A 58 -0.59 10.16 -19.52
CA LEU A 58 -0.43 8.71 -19.53
C LEU A 58 -1.73 7.98 -19.15
N ILE A 59 -2.46 8.51 -18.18
CA ILE A 59 -3.69 7.90 -17.62
C ILE A 59 -4.97 8.36 -18.34
N GLU A 60 -4.88 9.29 -19.28
CA GLU A 60 -6.02 9.85 -20.01
C GLU A 60 -7.00 8.79 -20.53
N PRO A 61 -6.57 7.67 -21.17
CA PRO A 61 -7.50 6.69 -21.70
C PRO A 61 -8.41 6.05 -20.65
N VAL A 62 -7.90 5.86 -19.42
CA VAL A 62 -8.69 5.20 -18.35
C VAL A 62 -9.56 6.17 -17.57
N VAL A 63 -9.17 7.45 -17.49
CA VAL A 63 -9.99 8.48 -16.85
C VAL A 63 -11.16 8.87 -17.74
N GLN A 64 -11.01 8.78 -19.07
CA GLN A 64 -12.11 8.99 -20.02
C GLN A 64 -13.12 7.84 -20.05
N ASP A 65 -12.67 6.61 -19.80
CA ASP A 65 -13.55 5.43 -19.70
C ASP A 65 -13.27 4.62 -18.43
N PRO A 66 -13.68 5.11 -17.24
CA PRO A 66 -13.48 4.40 -15.98
C PRO A 66 -14.18 3.03 -15.95
N GLY A 67 -15.23 2.84 -16.77
CA GLY A 67 -15.98 1.60 -16.89
C GLY A 67 -15.17 0.44 -17.48
N ALA A 68 -14.10 0.74 -18.22
CA ALA A 68 -13.21 -0.28 -18.78
C ALA A 68 -12.39 -1.03 -17.70
N ILE A 69 -12.21 -0.45 -16.51
CA ILE A 69 -11.52 -1.11 -15.39
C ILE A 69 -12.43 -2.24 -14.88
N PRO A 70 -11.96 -3.50 -14.77
CA PRO A 70 -12.77 -4.59 -14.22
C PRO A 70 -13.17 -4.39 -12.75
N ASP A 71 -14.34 -4.89 -12.36
CA ASP A 71 -14.83 -4.90 -10.96
C ASP A 71 -14.11 -5.95 -10.09
N ALA A 72 -12.78 -5.84 -10.02
CA ALA A 72 -11.92 -6.64 -9.15
C ALA A 72 -11.09 -5.72 -8.26
N GLY A 73 -10.95 -6.05 -6.98
CA GLY A 73 -10.22 -5.25 -5.98
C GLY A 73 -8.84 -4.79 -6.44
N PRO A 74 -7.99 -5.70 -6.99
CA PRO A 74 -6.70 -5.32 -7.55
C PRO A 74 -6.81 -4.31 -8.70
N CYS A 75 -7.83 -4.41 -9.55
CA CYS A 75 -8.04 -3.52 -10.69
C CYS A 75 -8.53 -2.15 -10.25
N LEU A 76 -9.57 -2.09 -9.40
CA LEU A 76 -10.11 -0.84 -8.87
C LEU A 76 -9.05 -0.04 -8.10
N SER A 77 -8.20 -0.75 -7.36
CA SER A 77 -7.09 -0.15 -6.58
C SER A 77 -5.97 0.44 -7.44
N VAL A 78 -6.05 0.33 -8.77
CA VAL A 78 -5.18 1.09 -9.67
C VAL A 78 -5.30 2.60 -9.43
N ALA A 79 -6.44 3.08 -8.93
CA ALA A 79 -6.67 4.51 -8.68
C ALA A 79 -5.94 5.10 -7.47
N CYS A 80 -5.13 4.32 -6.73
CA CYS A 80 -4.44 4.77 -5.52
C CYS A 80 -3.48 5.98 -5.67
N PHE A 81 -3.19 6.42 -6.90
CA PHE A 81 -2.42 7.63 -7.20
C PHE A 81 -3.27 8.88 -7.43
N ALA A 82 -4.57 8.73 -7.65
CA ALA A 82 -5.38 9.75 -8.31
C ALA A 82 -5.70 10.96 -7.42
N ASP A 83 -5.74 10.80 -6.09
CA ASP A 83 -5.83 11.92 -5.15
C ASP A 83 -4.53 12.75 -5.09
N GLU A 84 -3.38 12.10 -5.16
CA GLU A 84 -2.08 12.75 -5.24
C GLU A 84 -1.94 13.51 -6.56
N LEU A 85 -2.40 12.91 -7.66
CA LEU A 85 -2.43 13.57 -8.96
C LEU A 85 -3.39 14.77 -8.94
N PHE A 86 -4.59 14.62 -8.38
CA PHE A 86 -5.54 15.72 -8.19
C PHE A 86 -4.92 16.86 -7.39
N GLY A 87 -4.20 16.56 -6.30
CA GLY A 87 -3.53 17.58 -5.48
C GLY A 87 -2.45 18.37 -6.23
N VAL A 88 -1.95 17.87 -7.35
CA VAL A 88 -0.93 18.53 -8.19
C VAL A 88 -1.56 19.23 -9.40
N THR A 89 -2.56 18.63 -10.03
CA THR A 89 -3.15 19.16 -11.28
C THR A 89 -4.41 19.99 -11.06
N GLU A 90 -5.09 19.83 -9.92
CA GLU A 90 -6.40 20.41 -9.61
C GLU A 90 -7.51 20.03 -10.61
N GLU A 91 -7.32 18.96 -11.37
CA GLU A 91 -8.30 18.49 -12.35
C GLU A 91 -9.31 17.53 -11.71
N GLU A 92 -10.56 17.98 -11.57
CA GLU A 92 -11.66 17.23 -10.91
C GLU A 92 -11.83 15.80 -11.43
N ARG A 93 -11.58 15.56 -12.72
CA ARG A 93 -11.65 14.21 -13.31
C ARG A 93 -10.74 13.18 -12.63
N HIS A 94 -9.59 13.59 -12.08
CA HIS A 94 -8.71 12.69 -11.32
C HIS A 94 -9.31 12.34 -9.96
N ARG A 95 -9.92 13.33 -9.30
CA ARG A 95 -10.70 13.13 -8.07
C ARG A 95 -11.89 12.21 -8.32
N ASP A 96 -12.66 12.46 -9.36
CA ASP A 96 -13.86 11.69 -9.71
C ASP A 96 -13.51 10.25 -10.12
N PHE A 97 -12.35 10.04 -10.77
CA PHE A 97 -11.86 8.69 -11.07
C PHE A 97 -11.65 7.85 -9.81
N LEU A 98 -11.01 8.41 -8.77
CA LEU A 98 -10.83 7.71 -7.49
C LEU A 98 -12.17 7.41 -6.81
N ILE A 99 -13.07 8.39 -6.77
CA ILE A 99 -14.39 8.24 -6.15
C ILE A 99 -15.18 7.13 -6.87
N THR A 100 -15.15 7.11 -8.20
CA THR A 100 -15.78 6.07 -9.01
C THR A 100 -15.25 4.68 -8.66
N MET A 101 -13.93 4.51 -8.52
CA MET A 101 -13.36 3.21 -8.14
C MET A 101 -13.72 2.83 -6.70
N ALA A 102 -13.79 3.79 -5.78
CA ALA A 102 -14.20 3.56 -4.39
C ALA A 102 -15.66 3.13 -4.29
N ASP A 103 -16.56 3.76 -5.03
CA ASP A 103 -17.99 3.39 -5.06
C ASP A 103 -18.19 1.97 -5.61
N ARG A 104 -17.47 1.64 -6.69
CA ARG A 104 -17.48 0.29 -7.26
C ARG A 104 -16.91 -0.75 -6.28
N PHE A 105 -15.86 -0.39 -5.54
CA PHE A 105 -15.30 -1.26 -4.51
C PHE A 105 -16.31 -1.50 -3.38
N LEU A 106 -16.99 -0.45 -2.89
CA LEU A 106 -18.05 -0.59 -1.88
C LEU A 106 -19.18 -1.50 -2.33
N ALA A 107 -19.66 -1.32 -3.57
CA ALA A 107 -20.73 -2.14 -4.12
C ALA A 107 -20.36 -3.65 -4.16
N ARG A 108 -19.08 -3.97 -4.28
CA ARG A 108 -18.54 -5.34 -4.27
C ARG A 108 -18.25 -5.87 -2.87
N ALA A 109 -17.59 -5.07 -2.03
CA ALA A 109 -17.07 -5.48 -0.73
C ALA A 109 -18.16 -5.94 0.26
N LEU A 110 -19.42 -5.55 0.03
CA LEU A 110 -20.57 -5.99 0.79
C LEU A 110 -20.95 -7.48 0.58
N PHE A 111 -20.29 -8.19 -0.34
CA PHE A 111 -20.67 -9.55 -0.75
C PHE A 111 -19.51 -10.56 -0.82
N ASP A 112 -18.35 -10.29 -0.20
CA ASP A 112 -17.23 -11.23 -0.21
C ASP A 112 -17.26 -12.14 1.03
N ASP A 113 -17.58 -13.43 0.81
CA ASP A 113 -17.67 -14.45 1.86
C ASP A 113 -16.29 -14.97 2.33
N ASP A 114 -15.19 -14.72 1.59
CA ASP A 114 -13.83 -15.14 1.95
C ASP A 114 -12.84 -13.98 1.83
N VAL A 115 -12.97 -13.03 2.76
CA VAL A 115 -12.10 -11.85 2.82
C VAL A 115 -10.63 -12.24 2.85
N ARG A 116 -9.88 -11.72 1.88
CA ARG A 116 -8.43 -11.89 1.79
C ARG A 116 -7.70 -10.68 2.35
N VAL A 117 -6.52 -10.92 2.88
CA VAL A 117 -5.69 -9.84 3.46
C VAL A 117 -5.27 -8.77 2.46
N GLU A 118 -5.24 -9.08 1.16
CA GLU A 118 -5.03 -8.09 0.09
C GLU A 118 -6.08 -6.98 0.08
N ASP A 119 -7.33 -7.31 0.41
CA ASP A 119 -8.44 -6.36 0.37
C ASP A 119 -8.33 -5.28 1.47
N PHE A 120 -7.49 -5.49 2.50
CA PHE A 120 -7.16 -4.43 3.47
C PHE A 120 -6.55 -3.23 2.75
N PHE A 121 -5.57 -3.49 1.87
CA PHE A 121 -4.91 -2.45 1.11
C PHE A 121 -5.87 -1.85 0.07
N PHE A 122 -6.64 -2.68 -0.63
CA PHE A 122 -7.58 -2.21 -1.64
C PHE A 122 -8.65 -1.29 -1.04
N GLY A 123 -9.28 -1.70 0.06
CA GLY A 123 -10.23 -0.86 0.79
C GLY A 123 -9.56 0.37 1.38
N GLY A 124 -8.41 0.22 2.04
CA GLY A 124 -7.70 1.32 2.68
C GLY A 124 -7.29 2.42 1.71
N THR A 125 -6.77 2.03 0.54
CA THR A 125 -6.28 2.99 -0.45
C THR A 125 -7.41 3.63 -1.26
N LEU A 126 -8.58 3.01 -1.38
CA LEU A 126 -9.73 3.59 -2.07
C LEU A 126 -10.62 4.41 -1.12
N LEU A 127 -11.15 3.76 -0.09
CA LEU A 127 -12.20 4.32 0.77
C LEU A 127 -11.66 5.46 1.64
N GLY A 128 -10.47 5.30 2.21
CA GLY A 128 -9.84 6.37 3.01
C GLY A 128 -9.61 7.62 2.17
N ARG A 129 -9.08 7.47 0.95
CA ARG A 129 -8.81 8.59 0.06
C ARG A 129 -10.11 9.23 -0.45
N ALA A 130 -11.13 8.44 -0.77
CA ALA A 130 -12.46 8.94 -1.12
C ALA A 130 -13.10 9.71 0.04
N HIS A 131 -12.99 9.23 1.28
CA HIS A 131 -13.41 9.98 2.48
C HIS A 131 -12.71 11.34 2.54
N ARG A 132 -11.39 11.38 2.38
CA ARG A 132 -10.62 12.63 2.39
C ARG A 132 -11.06 13.62 1.30
N LEU A 133 -11.34 13.15 0.09
CA LEU A 133 -11.72 13.99 -1.06
C LEU A 133 -13.18 14.47 -1.02
N THR A 134 -14.05 13.77 -0.31
CA THR A 134 -15.50 14.05 -0.32
C THR A 134 -16.03 14.57 1.02
N GLY A 135 -15.34 14.29 2.13
CA GLY A 135 -15.85 14.50 3.48
C GLY A 135 -16.98 13.57 3.90
N GLN A 136 -17.36 12.59 3.05
CA GLN A 136 -18.48 11.69 3.36
C GLN A 136 -18.05 10.62 4.37
N ALA A 137 -18.72 10.57 5.51
CA ALA A 137 -18.44 9.59 6.57
C ALA A 137 -18.67 8.14 6.13
N ALA A 138 -19.60 7.90 5.19
CA ALA A 138 -19.93 6.55 4.72
C ALA A 138 -18.71 5.75 4.22
N TYR A 139 -17.73 6.39 3.55
CA TYR A 139 -16.49 5.71 3.14
C TYR A 139 -15.61 5.32 4.33
N ALA A 140 -15.49 6.21 5.32
CA ALA A 140 -14.72 5.98 6.54
C ALA A 140 -15.35 4.88 7.39
N ASP A 141 -16.66 4.94 7.59
CA ASP A 141 -17.43 3.97 8.37
C ASP A 141 -17.31 2.58 7.72
N ALA A 142 -17.52 2.50 6.39
CA ALA A 142 -17.39 1.24 5.65
C ALA A 142 -15.98 0.65 5.74
N LEU A 143 -14.92 1.48 5.63
CA LEU A 143 -13.54 1.03 5.78
C LEU A 143 -13.28 0.47 7.19
N MET A 144 -13.72 1.19 8.22
CA MET A 144 -13.48 0.80 9.61
C MET A 144 -14.28 -0.43 10.01
N ASP A 145 -15.52 -0.56 9.52
CA ASP A 145 -16.34 -1.75 9.72
C ASP A 145 -15.74 -2.95 9.01
N TYR A 146 -15.29 -2.78 7.76
CA TYR A 146 -14.61 -3.81 7.01
C TYR A 146 -13.35 -4.33 7.72
N LEU A 147 -12.41 -3.42 8.02
CA LEU A 147 -11.16 -3.79 8.71
C LEU A 147 -11.38 -4.34 10.12
N GLY A 148 -12.47 -3.93 10.77
CA GLY A 148 -12.86 -4.44 12.09
C GLY A 148 -13.49 -5.83 12.06
N ALA A 149 -14.22 -6.16 10.99
CA ALA A 149 -14.93 -7.43 10.85
C ALA A 149 -14.02 -8.60 10.48
N VAL A 150 -12.87 -8.36 9.86
CA VAL A 150 -11.95 -9.45 9.48
C VAL A 150 -11.43 -10.18 10.72
N ASP A 151 -11.60 -11.49 10.74
CA ASP A 151 -11.28 -12.38 11.86
C ASP A 151 -10.10 -13.32 11.58
N THR A 152 -9.37 -13.11 10.47
CA THR A 152 -8.22 -13.95 10.08
C THR A 152 -6.94 -13.67 10.88
N GLN A 153 -6.95 -12.67 11.78
CA GLN A 153 -5.84 -12.43 12.70
C GLN A 153 -5.81 -13.48 13.81
N GLN A 154 -4.70 -14.18 13.91
CA GLN A 154 -4.51 -15.27 14.86
C GLN A 154 -3.95 -14.75 16.20
N PRO A 155 -4.01 -15.55 17.29
CA PRO A 155 -3.49 -15.15 18.61
C PRO A 155 -2.00 -14.77 18.63
N ASN A 156 -1.21 -15.22 17.64
CA ASN A 156 0.20 -14.83 17.50
C ASN A 156 0.38 -13.41 16.92
N GLY A 157 -0.71 -12.76 16.49
CA GLY A 157 -0.77 -11.42 15.91
C GLY A 157 -0.60 -11.37 14.38
N LEU A 158 -0.31 -12.49 13.72
CA LEU A 158 -0.22 -12.61 12.27
C LEU A 158 -1.60 -12.94 11.67
N PHE A 159 -1.79 -12.62 10.39
CA PHE A 159 -3.01 -12.91 9.66
C PHE A 159 -2.81 -14.14 8.77
N TRP A 160 -3.78 -15.05 8.78
CA TRP A 160 -3.96 -15.99 7.69
C TRP A 160 -4.25 -15.24 6.38
N HIS A 161 -3.86 -15.81 5.25
CA HIS A 161 -4.19 -15.25 3.94
C HIS A 161 -5.71 -15.11 3.76
N CYS A 162 -6.44 -16.20 4.03
CA CYS A 162 -7.89 -16.24 4.17
C CYS A 162 -8.30 -17.54 4.90
N HIS A 163 -9.59 -17.78 5.11
CA HIS A 163 -10.07 -19.02 5.77
C HIS A 163 -9.78 -20.27 4.93
N ALA A 164 -9.89 -20.15 3.61
CA ALA A 164 -9.57 -21.25 2.68
C ALA A 164 -8.06 -21.54 2.57
N SER A 165 -7.19 -20.61 3.00
CA SER A 165 -5.73 -20.68 2.89
C SER A 165 -5.06 -20.17 4.17
N PRO A 166 -5.05 -20.97 5.26
CA PRO A 166 -4.65 -20.52 6.60
C PRO A 166 -3.12 -20.45 6.79
N TYR A 167 -2.42 -19.82 5.84
CA TYR A 167 -0.97 -19.59 5.90
C TYR A 167 -0.65 -18.14 6.23
N PHE A 168 0.41 -17.90 7.00
CA PHE A 168 0.92 -16.56 7.28
C PHE A 168 1.74 -16.04 6.09
N TRP A 169 1.09 -15.87 4.96
CA TRP A 169 1.72 -15.41 3.72
C TRP A 169 2.33 -14.02 3.91
N GLY A 170 3.61 -13.88 3.55
CA GLY A 170 4.42 -12.69 3.78
C GLY A 170 3.82 -11.44 3.15
N ARG A 171 3.62 -11.45 1.83
CA ARG A 171 2.99 -10.33 1.12
C ARG A 171 1.54 -10.12 1.58
N GLY A 172 0.82 -11.17 1.96
CA GLY A 172 -0.51 -11.06 2.54
C GLY A 172 -0.54 -10.27 3.85
N ASN A 173 0.32 -10.62 4.81
CA ASN A 173 0.47 -9.87 6.05
C ASN A 173 0.94 -8.43 5.79
N ALA A 174 1.79 -8.24 4.77
CA ALA A 174 2.21 -6.91 4.37
C ALA A 174 1.05 -6.06 3.80
N PHE A 175 0.09 -6.65 3.07
CA PHE A 175 -1.13 -5.95 2.66
C PHE A 175 -2.03 -5.57 3.84
N ALA A 176 -2.19 -6.46 4.82
CA ALA A 176 -2.91 -6.14 6.05
C ALA A 176 -2.26 -4.94 6.77
N ALA A 177 -0.93 -4.94 6.86
CA ALA A 177 -0.15 -3.86 7.44
C ALA A 177 -0.36 -2.53 6.66
N LEU A 178 -0.23 -2.55 5.32
CA LEU A 178 -0.46 -1.37 4.48
C LEU A 178 -1.87 -0.82 4.61
N GLY A 179 -2.89 -1.67 4.53
CA GLY A 179 -4.29 -1.25 4.55
C GLY A 179 -4.68 -0.57 5.86
N MET A 180 -4.23 -1.11 6.99
CA MET A 180 -4.41 -0.46 8.29
C MET A 180 -3.68 0.89 8.37
N ALA A 181 -2.47 1.00 7.80
CA ALA A 181 -1.76 2.28 7.76
C ALA A 181 -2.40 3.32 6.83
N GLU A 182 -2.96 2.92 5.68
CA GLU A 182 -3.76 3.81 4.82
C GLU A 182 -5.00 4.31 5.59
N ALA A 183 -5.73 3.42 6.28
CA ALA A 183 -6.90 3.79 7.07
C ALA A 183 -6.54 4.78 8.21
N LEU A 184 -5.45 4.54 8.93
CA LEU A 184 -5.00 5.44 10.00
C LEU A 184 -4.57 6.83 9.51
N GLU A 185 -4.08 6.94 8.29
CA GLU A 185 -3.73 8.22 7.66
C GLU A 185 -4.96 8.98 7.21
N TYR A 186 -5.82 8.31 6.44
CA TYR A 186 -6.90 8.98 5.73
C TYR A 186 -8.17 9.11 6.55
N VAL A 187 -8.29 8.37 7.65
CA VAL A 187 -9.43 8.43 8.57
C VAL A 187 -8.96 8.71 10.02
N PRO A 188 -8.25 9.82 10.27
CA PRO A 188 -7.56 10.05 11.54
C PRO A 188 -8.49 10.44 12.70
N ALA A 189 -9.78 10.70 12.44
CA ALA A 189 -10.74 11.19 13.44
C ALA A 189 -11.89 10.20 13.73
N HIS A 190 -11.81 8.95 13.23
CA HIS A 190 -12.88 7.98 13.42
C HIS A 190 -12.98 7.52 14.89
N PRO A 191 -14.19 7.32 15.45
CA PRO A 191 -14.37 6.84 16.84
C PRO A 191 -13.65 5.52 17.14
N ARG A 192 -13.55 4.62 16.16
CA ARG A 192 -12.87 3.32 16.27
C ARG A 192 -11.36 3.35 15.98
N ARG A 193 -10.76 4.55 15.84
CA ARG A 193 -9.35 4.69 15.48
C ARG A 193 -8.42 3.98 16.46
N ASP A 194 -8.66 4.10 17.76
CA ASP A 194 -7.77 3.54 18.78
C ASP A 194 -7.77 1.99 18.76
N GLU A 195 -8.90 1.38 18.42
CA GLU A 195 -8.99 -0.07 18.17
C GLU A 195 -8.08 -0.48 16.99
N LEU A 196 -8.13 0.29 15.90
CA LEU A 196 -7.30 0.04 14.73
C LEU A 196 -5.81 0.24 15.03
N VAL A 197 -5.44 1.29 15.78
CA VAL A 197 -4.05 1.51 16.22
C VAL A 197 -3.56 0.32 17.04
N ALA A 198 -4.35 -0.15 18.03
CA ALA A 198 -3.98 -1.28 18.86
C ALA A 198 -3.79 -2.57 18.02
N ARG A 199 -4.73 -2.84 17.11
CA ARG A 199 -4.66 -3.98 16.18
C ARG A 199 -3.43 -3.92 15.30
N HIS A 200 -3.16 -2.74 14.72
CA HIS A 200 -2.03 -2.51 13.83
C HIS A 200 -0.68 -2.65 14.55
N CYS A 201 -0.54 -2.05 15.73
CA CYS A 201 0.66 -2.18 16.55
C CYS A 201 0.90 -3.63 16.95
N SER A 202 -0.12 -4.35 17.43
CA SER A 202 0.00 -5.77 17.76
C SER A 202 0.45 -6.61 16.55
N HIS A 203 -0.04 -6.29 15.36
CA HIS A 203 0.35 -6.99 14.13
C HIS A 203 1.82 -6.72 13.76
N LEU A 204 2.24 -5.46 13.77
CA LEU A 204 3.64 -5.10 13.49
C LEU A 204 4.59 -5.71 14.53
N GLU A 205 4.17 -5.78 15.80
CA GLU A 205 4.95 -6.45 16.85
C GLU A 205 5.12 -7.94 16.59
N ALA A 206 4.10 -8.61 16.05
CA ALA A 206 4.21 -10.00 15.61
C ALA A 206 5.20 -10.13 14.45
N LEU A 207 5.07 -9.31 13.41
CA LEU A 207 5.98 -9.31 12.26
C LEU A 207 7.44 -9.06 12.66
N ALA A 208 7.70 -8.13 13.57
CA ALA A 208 9.06 -7.79 14.01
C ALA A 208 9.81 -8.98 14.65
N LYS A 209 9.09 -9.95 15.24
CA LYS A 209 9.69 -11.18 15.81
C LYS A 209 10.26 -12.11 14.74
N PHE A 210 9.77 -12.00 13.50
CA PHE A 210 10.15 -12.85 12.37
C PHE A 210 11.06 -12.16 11.35
N GLN A 211 11.57 -10.96 11.66
CA GLN A 211 12.51 -10.28 10.77
C GLN A 211 13.85 -11.04 10.73
N ASP A 212 14.18 -11.61 9.57
CA ASP A 212 15.39 -12.40 9.34
C ASP A 212 16.66 -11.58 9.59
N VAL A 213 17.80 -12.24 9.83
CA VAL A 213 19.11 -11.59 10.04
C VAL A 213 19.52 -10.68 8.88
N SER A 214 19.05 -10.97 7.66
CA SER A 214 19.21 -10.11 6.48
C SER A 214 18.41 -8.81 6.53
N GLY A 215 17.46 -8.68 7.47
CA GLY A 215 16.50 -7.59 7.59
C GLY A 215 15.18 -7.81 6.86
N MET A 216 15.05 -8.91 6.12
CA MET A 216 13.88 -9.22 5.31
C MET A 216 12.84 -10.10 6.01
N TRP A 217 11.67 -10.21 5.41
CA TRP A 217 10.65 -11.20 5.74
C TRP A 217 10.57 -12.28 4.67
N ARG A 218 10.01 -13.42 5.06
CA ARG A 218 9.90 -14.61 4.22
C ARG A 218 8.54 -14.69 3.55
N GLN A 219 8.47 -15.48 2.48
CA GLN A 219 7.23 -15.80 1.77
C GLN A 219 6.17 -16.38 2.72
N ILE A 220 6.55 -17.23 3.67
CA ILE A 220 5.71 -17.61 4.80
C ILE A 220 6.42 -17.12 6.07
N ILE A 221 5.78 -16.21 6.81
CA ILE A 221 6.43 -15.42 7.87
C ILE A 221 7.09 -16.30 8.93
N ASP A 222 6.43 -17.39 9.31
CA ASP A 222 6.84 -18.28 10.38
C ASP A 222 7.52 -19.57 9.90
N ASP A 223 7.83 -19.69 8.61
CA ASP A 223 8.57 -20.82 8.04
C ASP A 223 9.94 -20.39 7.51
N GLY A 224 10.98 -20.72 8.29
CA GLY A 224 12.38 -20.48 7.96
C GLY A 224 12.90 -21.18 6.70
N GLY A 225 12.17 -22.17 6.17
CA GLY A 225 12.49 -22.87 4.92
C GLY A 225 12.10 -22.10 3.66
N THR A 226 11.26 -21.08 3.78
CA THR A 226 10.77 -20.30 2.63
C THR A 226 11.69 -19.13 2.28
N TYR A 227 11.67 -18.71 1.02
CA TYR A 227 12.57 -17.67 0.52
C TYR A 227 12.29 -16.30 1.14
N LEU A 228 13.30 -15.43 1.18
CA LEU A 228 13.18 -14.03 1.58
C LEU A 228 12.55 -13.23 0.45
N GLU A 229 11.44 -12.56 0.73
CA GLU A 229 10.53 -12.01 -0.28
C GLU A 229 10.56 -10.47 -0.25
N HIS A 230 10.80 -9.86 -1.42
CA HIS A 230 11.12 -8.45 -1.56
C HIS A 230 9.91 -7.54 -1.31
N SER A 231 8.74 -7.88 -1.87
CA SER A 231 7.53 -7.07 -1.74
C SER A 231 7.02 -7.04 -0.29
N ALA A 232 6.95 -8.17 0.40
CA ALA A 232 6.62 -8.21 1.83
C ALA A 232 7.54 -7.31 2.64
N THR A 233 8.85 -7.40 2.39
CA THR A 233 9.84 -6.61 3.12
C THR A 233 9.67 -5.11 2.89
N THR A 234 9.51 -4.68 1.64
CA THR A 234 9.34 -3.25 1.30
C THR A 234 8.04 -2.69 1.85
N MET A 235 6.94 -3.44 1.75
CA MET A 235 5.62 -3.05 2.25
C MET A 235 5.59 -2.98 3.79
N ILE A 236 6.17 -3.96 4.50
CA ILE A 236 6.29 -3.93 5.97
C ILE A 236 7.18 -2.77 6.40
N GLY A 237 8.35 -2.60 5.78
CA GLY A 237 9.27 -1.51 6.08
C GLY A 237 8.65 -0.12 5.88
N TYR A 238 7.94 0.08 4.77
CA TYR A 238 7.18 1.30 4.49
C TYR A 238 6.11 1.56 5.55
N THR A 239 5.38 0.53 5.95
CA THR A 239 4.35 0.63 6.99
C THR A 239 4.92 1.04 8.35
N ILE A 240 6.07 0.47 8.74
CA ILE A 240 6.77 0.86 9.97
C ILE A 240 7.24 2.32 9.88
N ALA A 241 7.81 2.73 8.74
CA ALA A 241 8.26 4.11 8.53
C ALA A 241 7.09 5.10 8.65
N ARG A 242 5.94 4.77 8.06
CA ARG A 242 4.70 5.55 8.23
C ARG A 242 4.24 5.60 9.67
N GLY A 243 4.34 4.50 10.42
CA GLY A 243 3.92 4.52 11.81
C GLY A 243 4.78 5.34 12.74
N ILE A 244 6.07 5.43 12.44
CA ILE A 244 6.97 6.36 13.12
C ILE A 244 6.57 7.80 12.76
N ALA A 245 6.31 8.09 11.48
CA ALA A 245 5.93 9.43 11.02
C ALA A 245 4.56 9.89 11.55
N GLY A 246 3.58 8.98 11.57
CA GLY A 246 2.21 9.21 12.08
C GLY A 246 2.08 9.17 13.60
N GLY A 247 3.18 8.94 14.33
CA GLY A 247 3.22 8.96 15.79
C GLY A 247 2.54 7.79 16.48
N TRP A 248 2.19 6.72 15.76
CA TRP A 248 1.61 5.51 16.36
C TRP A 248 2.65 4.43 16.71
N LEU A 249 3.91 4.59 16.29
CA LEU A 249 5.04 3.75 16.69
C LEU A 249 6.14 4.57 17.36
N GLU A 250 6.66 4.08 18.48
CA GLU A 250 7.76 4.72 19.21
C GLU A 250 9.08 4.68 18.39
N PRO A 251 9.68 5.84 18.04
CA PRO A 251 10.80 5.87 17.11
C PRO A 251 12.05 5.08 17.54
N GLY A 252 12.42 5.09 18.83
CA GLY A 252 13.61 4.41 19.35
C GLY A 252 13.58 2.90 19.16
N ARG A 253 12.41 2.29 19.35
CA ARG A 253 12.16 0.86 19.14
C ARG A 253 12.09 0.50 17.66
N TRP A 254 11.44 1.33 16.84
CA TRP A 254 11.03 0.93 15.48
C TRP A 254 12.00 1.37 14.37
N ARG A 255 12.80 2.42 14.57
CA ARG A 255 13.82 2.85 13.59
C ARG A 255 14.81 1.73 13.23
N PRO A 256 15.35 0.93 14.17
CA PRO A 256 16.26 -0.16 13.82
C PRO A 256 15.59 -1.24 12.95
N VAL A 257 14.32 -1.54 13.19
CA VAL A 257 13.54 -2.53 12.42
C VAL A 257 13.34 -2.04 10.98
N ALA A 258 12.91 -0.78 10.83
CA ALA A 258 12.72 -0.14 9.52
C ALA A 258 14.04 -0.01 8.75
N GLN A 259 15.13 0.34 9.42
CA GLN A 259 16.45 0.45 8.79
C GLN A 259 16.93 -0.90 8.25
N ARG A 260 16.78 -1.98 9.02
CA ARG A 260 17.11 -3.34 8.54
C ARG A 260 16.25 -3.76 7.35
N ALA A 261 14.96 -3.42 7.36
CA ALA A 261 14.06 -3.68 6.25
C ALA A 261 14.54 -2.97 4.97
N TRP A 262 14.89 -1.69 5.10
CA TRP A 262 15.49 -0.90 4.02
C TRP A 262 16.78 -1.54 3.50
N GLU A 263 17.74 -1.86 4.38
CA GLU A 263 19.03 -2.44 3.99
C GLU A 263 18.87 -3.77 3.26
N GLY A 264 17.96 -4.64 3.74
CA GLY A 264 17.67 -5.93 3.13
C GLY A 264 16.99 -5.83 1.76
N ALA A 265 16.03 -4.92 1.62
CA ALA A 265 15.33 -4.66 0.36
C ALA A 265 16.22 -3.97 -0.67
N ALA A 266 16.96 -2.94 -0.25
CA ALA A 266 17.83 -2.17 -1.13
C ALA A 266 18.92 -3.05 -1.75
N ALA A 267 19.45 -4.03 -1.01
CA ALA A 267 20.44 -4.99 -1.51
C ALA A 267 19.97 -5.89 -2.67
N ARG A 268 18.68 -5.84 -3.02
CA ARG A 268 18.02 -6.57 -4.13
C ARG A 268 17.51 -5.65 -5.23
N ILE A 269 18.01 -4.41 -5.25
CA ILE A 269 17.76 -3.45 -6.31
C ILE A 269 19.03 -3.35 -7.14
N GLY A 270 18.95 -3.77 -8.41
CA GLY A 270 20.02 -3.66 -9.37
C GLY A 270 20.37 -2.20 -9.66
N GLY A 271 21.60 -1.94 -10.13
CA GLY A 271 22.04 -0.57 -10.46
C GLY A 271 21.24 0.10 -11.59
N ASN A 272 20.50 -0.69 -12.37
CA ASN A 272 19.57 -0.25 -13.40
C ASN A 272 18.12 -0.11 -12.90
N GLY A 273 17.85 -0.36 -11.62
CA GLY A 273 16.51 -0.33 -11.03
C GLY A 273 15.73 -1.64 -11.13
N GLU A 274 16.32 -2.72 -11.65
CA GLU A 274 15.68 -4.05 -11.66
C GLU A 274 15.50 -4.58 -10.23
N LEU A 275 14.31 -5.15 -9.97
CA LEU A 275 13.97 -5.73 -8.67
C LEU A 275 14.13 -7.25 -8.69
N GLU A 276 14.88 -7.78 -7.73
CA GLU A 276 15.07 -9.22 -7.56
C GLU A 276 14.12 -9.78 -6.48
N HIS A 277 13.55 -10.97 -6.74
CA HIS A 277 12.73 -11.76 -5.80
C HIS A 277 11.43 -11.06 -5.32
N VAL A 278 10.67 -10.49 -6.28
CA VAL A 278 9.35 -9.85 -6.11
C VAL A 278 8.20 -10.87 -6.11
#